data_AF-A0A935JPA6-F1
#
_entry.id   AF-A0A935JPA6-F1
#
_cell.length_a   1.000
_cell.length_b   1.000
_cell.length_c   1.000
_cell.angle_alpha   90.00
_cell.angle_beta   90.00
_cell.angle_gamma   90.00
#
_symmetry.space_group_name_H-M   'P 1'
#
loop_
_entity.id
_entity.type
_entity.pdbx_description
1 polymer ?
#
loop_
_entity_poly.entity_id
_entity_poly.type
_entity_poly.pdbx_seq_one_letter_code
_entity_poly.pdbx_strand_id
1 'polypeptide(L)'
;MMTEMVTAIDRKNERGMTLLAVMAIMTVFAVALLAVAPVVQQEVQREKELESIRRGEEVAEAIRQYVEFYRGAKLPNSMDDLLDGLPQGTKKRQILRASAAIDPLSEDGRWRLIKADVNTLGPFAKRVQDYNGGILPANTSATFDRYSLVIVNSLNTDSEEDLQAPDDSDTEVLTENTPFIGVASQDRSKSVITYYGIENHSKWVFTPLFRGEGRNNFVPGRGGRGGGRRPRVEQ
;
A
#
# COMPACT_ATOMS: atom_id res chain seq x y z
N MET A 1 23.01 -49.10 75.70
CA MET A 1 23.90 -49.04 74.53
C MET A 1 23.03 -48.99 73.28
N MET A 2 23.09 -47.86 72.57
CA MET A 2 22.38 -47.57 71.32
C MET A 2 23.08 -48.21 70.11
N THR A 3 22.33 -48.69 69.13
CA THR A 3 22.81 -48.83 67.74
C THR A 3 21.64 -48.58 66.81
N GLU A 4 21.75 -47.51 66.02
CA GLU A 4 20.73 -47.00 65.12
C GLU A 4 20.50 -47.92 63.91
N MET A 5 19.25 -48.05 63.49
CA MET A 5 18.88 -48.59 62.18
C MET A 5 18.79 -47.43 61.19
N VAL A 6 19.74 -47.38 60.25
CA VAL A 6 19.68 -46.45 59.11
C VAL A 6 18.89 -47.12 57.99
N THR A 7 17.65 -46.66 57.78
CA THR A 7 16.83 -46.95 56.60
C THR A 7 17.43 -46.32 55.35
N ALA A 8 17.79 -47.13 54.36
CA ALA A 8 18.19 -46.66 53.03
C ALA A 8 16.95 -46.27 52.21
N ILE A 9 16.80 -44.98 51.92
CA ILE A 9 15.75 -44.45 51.04
C ILE A 9 16.14 -44.71 49.59
N ASP A 10 15.28 -45.43 48.87
CA ASP A 10 15.45 -45.85 47.47
C ASP A 10 15.37 -44.65 46.51
N ARG A 11 16.50 -44.32 45.87
CA ARG A 11 16.72 -43.13 45.00
C ARG A 11 16.84 -43.49 43.51
N LYS A 12 16.11 -44.50 43.02
CA LYS A 12 16.20 -44.95 41.62
C LYS A 12 15.09 -44.49 40.67
N ASN A 13 13.99 -43.92 41.17
CA ASN A 13 12.85 -43.49 40.32
C ASN A 13 12.86 -42.00 39.92
N GLU A 14 13.80 -41.19 40.40
CA GLU A 14 13.82 -39.74 40.15
C GLU A 14 14.46 -39.34 38.81
N ARG A 15 15.25 -40.23 38.18
CA ARG A 15 15.99 -39.91 36.95
C ARG A 15 15.14 -39.88 35.68
N GLY A 16 14.01 -40.60 35.65
CA GLY A 16 13.11 -40.61 34.49
C GLY A 16 12.14 -39.42 34.47
N MET A 17 11.73 -38.96 35.65
CA MET A 17 10.75 -37.87 35.78
C MET A 17 11.34 -36.50 35.44
N THR A 18 12.62 -36.27 35.72
CA THR A 18 13.29 -35.00 35.36
C THR A 18 13.43 -34.83 33.85
N LEU A 19 13.74 -35.90 33.12
CA LEU A 19 13.79 -35.88 31.65
C LEU A 19 12.43 -35.58 31.05
N LEU A 20 11.38 -36.24 31.56
CA LEU A 20 10.00 -36.04 31.09
C LEU A 20 9.51 -34.61 31.39
N ALA A 21 9.86 -34.06 32.57
CA ALA A 21 9.57 -32.67 32.92
C ALA A 21 10.28 -31.68 32.00
N VAL A 22 11.56 -31.90 31.67
CA VAL A 22 12.30 -31.05 30.71
C VAL A 22 11.69 -31.14 29.32
N MET A 23 11.34 -32.34 28.84
CA MET A 23 10.66 -32.50 27.55
C MET A 23 9.28 -31.82 27.53
N ALA A 24 8.52 -31.90 28.61
CA ALA A 24 7.24 -31.21 28.76
C ALA A 24 7.42 -29.68 28.73
N ILE A 25 8.44 -29.15 29.42
CA ILE A 25 8.75 -27.72 29.38
C ILE A 25 9.22 -27.29 27.99
N MET A 26 10.09 -28.06 27.33
CA MET A 26 10.57 -27.75 25.98
C MET A 26 9.44 -27.78 24.94
N THR A 27 8.51 -28.72 25.06
CA THR A 27 7.33 -28.80 24.16
C THR A 27 6.38 -27.63 24.39
N VAL A 28 6.09 -27.26 25.64
CA VAL A 28 5.31 -26.06 25.96
C VAL A 28 5.99 -24.80 25.43
N PHE A 29 7.32 -24.70 25.57
CA PHE A 29 8.09 -23.57 25.06
C PHE A 29 8.06 -23.50 23.52
N ALA A 30 8.19 -24.63 22.84
CA ALA A 30 8.09 -24.69 21.38
C ALA A 30 6.71 -24.26 20.87
N VAL A 31 5.63 -24.69 21.54
CA VAL A 31 4.26 -24.25 21.22
C VAL A 31 4.08 -22.76 21.49
N ALA A 32 4.62 -22.24 22.60
CA ALA A 32 4.54 -20.82 22.94
C ALA A 32 5.24 -19.93 21.90
N LEU A 33 6.38 -20.36 21.35
CA LEU A 33 7.09 -19.59 20.31
C LEU A 33 6.29 -19.49 19.00
N LEU A 34 5.54 -20.53 18.62
CA LEU A 34 4.71 -20.49 17.41
C LEU A 34 3.58 -19.45 17.50
N ALA A 35 3.14 -19.09 18.71
CA ALA A 35 2.11 -18.07 18.91
C ALA A 35 2.56 -16.64 18.54
N VAL A 36 3.88 -16.38 18.49
CA VAL A 36 4.43 -15.03 18.22
C VAL A 36 4.66 -14.78 16.72
N ALA A 37 4.83 -15.84 15.93
CA ALA A 37 5.09 -15.76 14.49
C ALA A 37 4.11 -14.88 13.67
N PRO A 38 2.77 -14.97 13.82
CA PRO A 38 1.85 -14.19 13.00
C PRO A 38 1.94 -12.68 13.29
N VAL A 39 2.24 -12.28 14.53
CA VAL A 39 2.35 -10.86 14.92
C VAL A 39 3.57 -10.22 14.24
N VAL A 40 4.70 -10.93 14.20
CA VAL A 40 5.93 -10.43 13.56
C VAL A 40 5.74 -10.29 12.04
N GLN A 41 5.06 -11.24 11.40
CA GLN A 41 4.77 -11.16 9.97
C GLN A 41 3.90 -9.95 9.62
N GLN A 42 2.87 -9.67 10.43
CA GLN A 42 2.00 -8.51 10.24
C GLN A 42 2.75 -7.19 10.41
N GLU A 43 3.67 -7.08 11.39
CA GLU A 43 4.44 -5.86 11.58
C GLU A 43 5.40 -5.62 10.40
N VAL A 44 6.10 -6.65 9.93
CA VAL A 44 6.97 -6.55 8.74
C VAL A 44 6.16 -6.18 7.49
N GLN A 45 4.98 -6.76 7.31
CA GLN A 45 4.10 -6.40 6.21
C GLN A 45 3.69 -4.93 6.30
N ARG A 46 3.25 -4.48 7.48
CA ARG A 46 2.86 -3.09 7.74
C ARG A 46 4.00 -2.11 7.48
N GLU A 47 5.23 -2.45 7.87
CA GLU A 47 6.42 -1.63 7.60
C GLU A 47 6.65 -1.49 6.08
N LYS A 48 6.55 -2.60 5.33
CA LYS A 48 6.64 -2.57 3.86
C LYS A 48 5.51 -1.76 3.22
N GLU A 49 4.29 -1.86 3.74
CA GLU A 49 3.15 -1.09 3.27
C GLU A 49 3.35 0.42 3.48
N LEU A 50 3.82 0.83 4.67
CA LEU A 50 4.15 2.22 4.97
C LEU A 50 5.28 2.73 4.08
N GLU A 51 6.29 1.89 3.83
CA GLU A 51 7.36 2.23 2.90
C GLU A 51 6.87 2.32 1.45
N SER A 52 5.96 1.43 1.02
CA SER A 52 5.35 1.47 -0.31
C SER A 52 4.58 2.77 -0.52
N ILE A 53 3.80 3.19 0.48
CA ILE A 53 3.12 4.49 0.45
C ILE A 53 4.14 5.62 0.34
N ARG A 54 5.18 5.65 1.19
CA ARG A 54 6.20 6.71 1.14
C ARG A 54 6.89 6.77 -0.23
N ARG A 55 7.32 5.64 -0.76
CA ARG A 55 8.01 5.55 -2.07
C ARG A 55 7.07 5.91 -3.22
N GLY A 56 5.84 5.41 -3.19
CA GLY A 56 4.80 5.73 -4.16
C GLY A 56 4.47 7.23 -4.18
N GLU A 57 4.38 7.87 -3.02
CA GLU A 57 4.20 9.33 -2.92
C GLU A 57 5.41 10.10 -3.47
N GLU A 58 6.64 9.63 -3.24
CA GLU A 58 7.84 10.21 -3.88
C GLU A 58 7.79 10.09 -5.40
N VAL A 59 7.29 8.98 -5.94
CA VAL A 59 7.07 8.81 -7.38
C VAL A 59 5.99 9.77 -7.88
N ALA A 60 4.85 9.88 -7.20
CA ALA A 60 3.78 10.80 -7.56
C ALA A 60 4.26 12.27 -7.58
N GLU A 61 5.10 12.64 -6.61
CA GLU A 61 5.72 13.96 -6.53
C GLU A 61 6.75 14.19 -7.66
N ALA A 62 7.53 13.18 -8.03
CA ALA A 62 8.42 13.26 -9.19
C ALA A 62 7.63 13.43 -10.50
N ILE A 63 6.55 12.66 -10.70
CA ILE A 63 5.63 12.85 -11.82
C ILE A 63 5.09 14.28 -11.81
N ARG A 64 4.70 14.80 -10.64
CA ARG A 64 4.19 16.18 -10.50
C ARG A 64 5.18 17.18 -11.08
N GLN A 65 6.42 17.12 -10.62
CA GLN A 65 7.50 18.00 -11.08
C GLN A 65 7.81 17.84 -12.57
N TYR A 66 7.76 16.61 -13.10
CA TYR A 66 7.98 16.34 -14.51
C TYR A 66 6.92 16.99 -15.40
N VAL A 67 5.66 16.75 -15.06
CA VAL A 67 4.51 17.30 -15.79
C VAL A 67 4.52 18.82 -15.72
N GLU A 68 4.73 19.41 -14.54
CA GLU A 68 4.82 20.87 -14.39
C GLU A 68 5.96 21.49 -15.19
N PHE A 69 7.13 20.86 -15.22
CA PHE A 69 8.28 21.33 -15.99
C PHE A 69 7.98 21.44 -17.49
N TYR A 70 7.27 20.44 -18.04
CA TYR A 70 6.82 20.46 -19.43
C TYR A 70 5.49 21.18 -19.63
N ARG A 71 5.01 21.96 -18.64
CA ARG A 71 3.73 22.69 -18.68
C ARG A 71 2.56 21.76 -19.03
N GLY A 72 2.66 20.55 -18.50
CA GLY A 72 1.87 19.35 -18.69
C GLY A 72 1.86 18.72 -20.08
N ALA A 73 2.58 19.26 -21.07
CA ALA A 73 2.56 18.76 -22.45
C ALA A 73 3.10 17.33 -22.59
N LYS A 74 3.84 16.85 -21.60
CA LYS A 74 4.50 15.55 -21.63
C LYS A 74 4.30 14.82 -20.30
N LEU A 75 3.93 13.55 -20.41
CA LEU A 75 4.02 12.58 -19.31
C LEU A 75 5.34 11.79 -19.43
N PRO A 76 5.90 11.30 -18.31
CA PRO A 76 6.98 10.33 -18.36
C PRO A 76 6.52 9.05 -19.08
N ASN A 77 7.41 8.42 -19.85
CA ASN A 77 7.12 7.16 -20.56
C ASN A 77 7.72 5.93 -19.86
N SER A 78 8.66 6.15 -18.95
CA SER A 78 9.31 5.11 -18.15
C SER A 78 9.69 5.65 -16.77
N MET A 79 9.97 4.76 -15.83
CA MET A 79 10.53 5.13 -14.52
C MET A 79 11.89 5.82 -14.66
N ASP A 80 12.67 5.44 -15.67
CA ASP A 80 13.99 6.02 -15.95
C ASP A 80 13.91 7.51 -16.30
N ASP A 81 12.84 7.97 -16.97
CA ASP A 81 12.63 9.40 -17.22
C ASP A 81 12.59 10.23 -15.91
N LEU A 82 12.11 9.63 -14.82
CA LEU A 82 12.05 10.27 -13.50
C LEU A 82 13.39 10.17 -12.76
N LEU A 83 14.11 9.06 -12.93
CA LEU A 83 15.44 8.84 -12.34
C LEU A 83 16.52 9.72 -12.97
N ASP A 84 16.50 9.86 -14.29
CA ASP A 84 17.37 10.75 -15.07
C ASP A 84 17.25 12.20 -14.61
N GLY A 85 16.04 12.60 -14.21
CA GLY A 85 15.73 13.93 -13.74
C GLY A 85 15.45 14.94 -14.86
N LEU A 86 15.29 16.20 -14.45
CA LEU A 86 14.88 17.29 -15.34
C LEU A 86 16.07 18.14 -15.78
N PRO A 87 16.10 18.64 -17.03
CA PRO A 87 17.17 19.52 -17.47
C PRO A 87 17.15 20.85 -16.71
N GLN A 88 18.31 21.23 -16.17
CA GLN A 88 18.55 22.50 -15.47
C GLN A 88 19.84 23.12 -16.02
N GLY A 89 19.74 23.73 -17.21
CA GLY A 89 20.89 24.23 -17.95
C GLY A 89 21.73 23.09 -18.52
N THR A 90 23.00 23.00 -18.13
CA THR A 90 23.94 21.95 -18.57
C THR A 90 23.90 20.68 -17.71
N LYS A 91 23.19 20.69 -16.59
CA LYS A 91 23.05 19.56 -15.67
C LYS A 91 21.60 19.07 -15.62
N LYS A 92 21.39 17.83 -15.17
CA LYS A 92 20.05 17.33 -14.81
C LYS A 92 19.84 17.46 -13.30
N ARG A 93 18.66 17.90 -12.89
CA ARG A 93 18.18 17.97 -11.51
C ARG A 93 17.44 16.68 -11.20
N GLN A 94 17.93 15.92 -10.22
CA GLN A 94 17.25 14.72 -9.75
C GLN A 94 15.89 15.08 -9.13
N ILE A 95 14.83 14.37 -9.54
CA ILE A 95 13.47 14.53 -9.00
C ILE A 95 12.98 13.28 -8.28
N LEU A 96 13.58 12.11 -8.55
CA LEU A 96 13.25 10.85 -7.92
C LEU A 96 14.49 10.19 -7.31
N ARG A 97 14.36 9.69 -6.09
CA ARG A 97 15.39 8.88 -5.45
C ARG A 97 15.36 7.47 -6.02
N ALA A 98 16.53 6.87 -6.27
CA ALA A 98 16.63 5.50 -6.79
C ALA A 98 15.85 4.46 -5.98
N SER A 99 15.82 4.58 -4.65
CA SER A 99 15.03 3.67 -3.80
C SER A 99 13.52 3.80 -4.00
N ALA A 100 13.01 4.98 -4.37
CA ALA A 100 11.58 5.19 -4.58
C ALA A 100 11.08 4.57 -5.89
N ALA A 101 11.97 4.37 -6.87
CA ALA A 101 11.67 3.65 -8.10
C ALA A 101 11.42 2.13 -7.88
N ILE A 102 11.68 1.61 -6.68
CA ILE A 102 11.50 0.19 -6.34
C ILE A 102 10.31 0.03 -5.40
N ASP A 103 9.30 -0.74 -5.83
CA ASP A 103 8.15 -1.14 -5.02
C ASP A 103 8.57 -2.22 -3.99
N PRO A 104 8.45 -1.97 -2.67
CA PRO A 104 8.81 -2.96 -1.65
C PRO A 104 7.82 -4.13 -1.52
N LEU A 105 6.65 -4.04 -2.16
CA LEU A 105 5.61 -5.09 -2.13
C LEU A 105 5.69 -6.03 -3.33
N SER A 106 6.15 -5.54 -4.49
CA SER A 106 6.32 -6.38 -5.68
C SER A 106 7.54 -7.30 -5.57
N GLU A 107 7.41 -8.55 -6.02
CA GLU A 107 8.52 -9.53 -6.04
C GLU A 107 9.66 -9.09 -6.95
N ASP A 108 9.35 -8.47 -8.08
CA ASP A 108 10.31 -7.94 -9.06
C ASP A 108 10.75 -6.49 -8.76
N GLY A 109 10.18 -5.88 -7.72
CA GLY A 109 10.43 -4.51 -7.31
C GLY A 109 9.94 -3.43 -8.28
N ARG A 110 9.19 -3.78 -9.34
CA ARG A 110 8.73 -2.79 -10.33
C ARG A 110 7.34 -2.26 -9.96
N TRP A 111 7.16 -0.97 -10.19
CA TRP A 111 5.85 -0.34 -10.14
C TRP A 111 5.04 -0.65 -11.40
N ARG A 112 3.73 -0.86 -11.24
CA ARG A 112 2.78 -0.83 -12.35
C ARG A 112 2.47 0.61 -12.72
N LEU A 113 2.62 0.95 -13.99
CA LEU A 113 2.38 2.28 -14.54
C LEU A 113 0.88 2.50 -14.79
N ILE A 114 0.36 3.63 -14.32
CA ILE A 114 -1.05 4.01 -14.41
C ILE A 114 -1.22 5.10 -15.46
N LYS A 115 -2.04 4.81 -16.46
CA LYS A 115 -2.33 5.70 -17.58
C LYS A 115 -3.26 6.83 -17.15
N ALA A 116 -3.24 7.93 -17.90
CA ALA A 116 -4.16 9.04 -17.71
C ALA A 116 -5.50 8.78 -18.43
N ASP A 117 -6.20 7.70 -18.07
CA ASP A 117 -7.48 7.32 -18.67
C ASP A 117 -8.55 6.95 -17.62
N VAL A 118 -9.81 6.93 -18.05
CA VAL A 118 -10.97 6.69 -17.18
C VAL A 118 -10.95 5.27 -16.62
N ASN A 119 -10.56 4.28 -17.42
CA ASN A 119 -10.62 2.87 -17.02
C ASN A 119 -9.66 2.56 -15.86
N THR A 120 -8.50 3.21 -15.86
CA THR A 120 -7.47 2.99 -14.82
C THR A 120 -7.63 3.92 -13.63
N LEU A 121 -8.00 5.19 -13.84
CA LEU A 121 -8.08 6.19 -12.76
C LEU A 121 -9.49 6.46 -12.25
N GLY A 122 -10.54 6.23 -13.04
CA GLY A 122 -11.93 6.46 -12.66
C GLY A 122 -12.32 5.74 -11.36
N PRO A 123 -12.08 4.41 -11.24
CA PRO A 123 -12.37 3.68 -10.02
C PRO A 123 -11.63 4.23 -8.79
N PHE A 124 -10.37 4.63 -8.96
CA PHE A 124 -9.58 5.25 -7.89
C PHE A 124 -10.12 6.63 -7.51
N ALA A 125 -10.43 7.47 -8.50
CA ALA A 125 -10.97 8.81 -8.29
C ALA A 125 -12.32 8.75 -7.55
N LYS A 126 -13.19 7.80 -7.90
CA LYS A 126 -14.44 7.53 -7.16
C LYS A 126 -14.15 7.19 -5.70
N ARG A 127 -13.18 6.32 -5.42
CA ARG A 127 -12.76 5.99 -4.03
C ARG A 127 -12.25 7.20 -3.27
N VAL A 128 -11.44 8.06 -3.90
CA VAL A 128 -10.95 9.30 -3.28
C VAL A 128 -12.12 10.25 -2.99
N GLN A 129 -13.09 10.37 -3.89
CA GLN A 129 -14.30 11.16 -3.70
C GLN A 129 -15.12 10.66 -2.50
N ASP A 130 -15.41 9.36 -2.45
CA ASP A 130 -16.16 8.73 -1.37
C ASP A 130 -15.45 8.90 -0.01
N TYR A 131 -14.13 8.68 0.00
CA TYR A 131 -13.30 8.84 1.20
C TYR A 131 -13.37 10.26 1.76
N ASN A 132 -13.43 11.27 0.88
CA ASN A 132 -13.51 12.69 1.22
C ASN A 132 -14.95 13.21 1.39
N GLY A 133 -15.94 12.32 1.54
CA GLY A 133 -17.33 12.68 1.81
C GLY A 133 -18.09 13.19 0.58
N GLY A 134 -17.77 12.65 -0.59
CA GLY A 134 -18.42 12.97 -1.86
C GLY A 134 -17.74 14.09 -2.67
N ILE A 135 -16.63 14.64 -2.17
CA ILE A 135 -15.90 15.74 -2.82
C ILE A 135 -14.57 15.21 -3.33
N LEU A 136 -14.35 15.26 -4.65
CA LEU A 136 -13.06 14.97 -5.23
C LEU A 136 -12.13 16.18 -5.04
N PRO A 137 -10.93 16.02 -4.43
CA PRO A 137 -10.01 17.14 -4.26
C PRO A 137 -9.54 17.68 -5.61
N ALA A 138 -9.32 19.00 -5.68
CA ALA A 138 -8.76 19.64 -6.86
C ALA A 138 -7.31 19.19 -7.11
N ASN A 139 -6.84 19.37 -8.35
CA ASN A 139 -5.43 19.21 -8.66
C ASN A 139 -4.61 20.32 -8.00
N THR A 140 -3.34 20.04 -7.68
CA THR A 140 -2.41 21.05 -7.12
C THR A 140 -1.98 22.10 -8.13
N SER A 141 -2.24 21.89 -9.43
CA SER A 141 -1.87 22.79 -10.51
C SER A 141 -2.80 22.62 -11.71
N ALA A 142 -3.13 23.72 -12.39
CA ALA A 142 -3.94 23.72 -13.61
C ALA A 142 -3.30 22.92 -14.76
N THR A 143 -1.99 22.63 -14.70
CA THR A 143 -1.30 21.81 -15.70
C THR A 143 -1.84 20.38 -15.79
N PHE A 144 -2.46 19.90 -14.71
CA PHE A 144 -3.07 18.57 -14.59
C PHE A 144 -4.51 18.49 -15.08
N ASP A 145 -5.18 19.62 -15.30
CA ASP A 145 -6.61 19.63 -15.60
C ASP A 145 -6.96 18.88 -16.88
N ARG A 146 -6.06 18.89 -17.87
CA ARG A 146 -6.25 18.12 -19.11
C ARG A 146 -6.38 16.61 -18.85
N TYR A 147 -5.72 16.11 -17.81
CA TYR A 147 -5.65 14.69 -17.49
C TYR A 147 -6.77 14.29 -16.54
N SER A 148 -7.25 15.21 -15.70
CA SER A 148 -8.35 14.94 -14.79
C SER A 148 -9.74 15.20 -15.39
N LEU A 149 -9.89 16.10 -16.37
CA LEU A 149 -11.20 16.55 -16.85
C LEU A 149 -12.08 15.42 -17.39
N VAL A 150 -11.49 14.50 -18.17
CA VAL A 150 -12.22 13.33 -18.70
C VAL A 150 -12.68 12.42 -17.54
N ILE A 151 -11.82 12.22 -16.53
CA ILE A 151 -12.10 11.41 -15.34
C ILE A 151 -13.20 12.07 -14.50
N VAL A 152 -13.13 13.38 -14.28
CA VAL A 152 -14.15 14.10 -13.51
C VAL A 152 -15.50 14.07 -14.23
N ASN A 153 -15.51 14.16 -15.55
CA ASN A 153 -16.74 14.08 -16.33
C ASN A 153 -17.38 12.69 -16.28
N SER A 154 -16.58 11.62 -16.35
CA SER A 154 -17.07 10.24 -16.22
C SER A 154 -17.66 9.99 -14.83
N LEU A 155 -17.02 10.48 -13.75
CA LEU A 155 -17.56 10.36 -12.39
C LEU A 155 -18.96 10.96 -12.21
N ASN A 156 -19.31 12.00 -12.97
CA ASN A 156 -20.61 12.67 -12.89
C ASN A 156 -21.67 12.04 -13.81
N THR A 157 -21.26 11.29 -14.83
CA THR A 157 -22.14 10.81 -15.89
C THR A 157 -22.38 9.31 -15.80
N ASP A 158 -21.35 8.56 -15.43
CA ASP A 158 -21.35 7.10 -15.43
C ASP A 158 -21.96 6.56 -14.14
N SER A 159 -22.57 5.38 -14.23
CA SER A 159 -23.15 4.74 -13.05
C SER A 159 -22.07 4.15 -12.15
N GLU A 160 -22.46 3.82 -10.92
CA GLU A 160 -21.54 3.18 -9.98
C GLU A 160 -20.96 1.84 -10.47
N GLU A 161 -21.73 1.12 -11.29
CA GLU A 161 -21.36 -0.16 -11.91
C GLU A 161 -20.31 0.04 -13.01
N ASP A 162 -20.43 1.12 -13.80
CA ASP A 162 -19.52 1.44 -14.91
C ASP A 162 -18.11 1.80 -14.41
N LEU A 163 -18.01 2.36 -13.20
CA LEU A 163 -16.75 2.78 -12.56
C LEU A 163 -16.18 1.72 -11.61
N GLN A 164 -16.64 0.47 -11.74
CA GLN A 164 -16.09 -0.62 -10.97
C GLN A 164 -14.65 -0.91 -11.40
N ALA A 165 -13.74 -1.03 -10.43
CA ALA A 165 -12.37 -1.41 -10.72
C ALA A 165 -12.37 -2.77 -11.44
N PRO A 166 -11.63 -2.92 -12.55
CA PRO A 166 -11.52 -4.21 -13.23
C PRO A 166 -11.02 -5.29 -12.26
N ASP A 167 -11.31 -6.54 -12.57
CA ASP A 167 -10.74 -7.64 -11.80
C ASP A 167 -9.21 -7.57 -11.91
N ASP A 168 -8.53 -7.86 -10.80
CA ASP A 168 -7.08 -7.76 -10.76
C ASP A 168 -6.47 -8.72 -11.80
N SER A 169 -7.13 -9.86 -12.08
CA SER A 169 -6.74 -10.83 -13.12
C SER A 169 -6.61 -10.23 -14.53
N ASP A 170 -7.51 -9.30 -14.86
CA ASP A 170 -7.66 -8.79 -16.22
C ASP A 170 -6.88 -7.48 -16.44
N THR A 171 -6.27 -6.96 -15.37
CA THR A 171 -5.49 -5.74 -15.40
C THR A 171 -4.11 -5.99 -16.01
N GLU A 172 -3.87 -5.39 -17.18
CA GLU A 172 -2.56 -5.41 -17.84
C GLU A 172 -1.49 -4.75 -16.95
N VAL A 173 -0.38 -5.46 -16.77
CA VAL A 173 0.76 -4.96 -15.99
C VAL A 173 1.72 -4.24 -16.93
N LEU A 174 1.56 -2.92 -17.00
CA LEU A 174 2.45 -2.05 -17.76
C LEU A 174 3.60 -1.58 -16.87
N THR A 175 4.84 -1.89 -17.23
CA THR A 175 6.02 -1.48 -16.43
C THR A 175 6.95 -0.50 -17.16
N GLU A 176 6.79 -0.35 -18.47
CA GLU A 176 7.67 0.50 -19.30
C GLU A 176 6.97 0.95 -20.60
N ASN A 177 7.61 1.90 -21.29
CA ASN A 177 7.23 2.39 -22.63
C ASN A 177 5.78 2.85 -22.79
N THR A 178 5.18 3.37 -21.70
CA THR A 178 3.80 3.87 -21.71
C THR A 178 3.73 5.20 -20.97
N PRO A 179 3.14 6.26 -21.57
CA PRO A 179 2.87 7.50 -20.85
C PRO A 179 2.03 7.25 -19.60
N PHE A 180 2.52 7.67 -18.43
CA PHE A 180 1.85 7.41 -17.15
C PHE A 180 1.74 8.67 -16.29
N ILE A 181 0.70 8.70 -15.46
CA ILE A 181 0.43 9.75 -14.48
C ILE A 181 0.26 9.20 -13.07
N GLY A 182 0.65 7.95 -12.84
CA GLY A 182 0.69 7.38 -11.51
C GLY A 182 1.32 6.01 -11.52
N VAL A 183 1.50 5.47 -10.32
CA VAL A 183 1.99 4.11 -10.13
C VAL A 183 1.13 3.37 -9.13
N ALA A 184 1.11 2.05 -9.21
CA ALA A 184 0.51 1.18 -8.21
C ALA A 184 1.37 -0.06 -8.02
N SER A 185 1.20 -0.75 -6.89
CA SER A 185 1.89 -2.02 -6.68
C SER A 185 1.38 -3.08 -7.67
N GLN A 186 2.23 -4.06 -7.97
CA GLN A 186 1.82 -5.28 -8.67
C GLN A 186 1.24 -6.32 -7.69
N ASP A 187 1.51 -6.19 -6.40
CA ASP A 187 1.00 -7.11 -5.39
C ASP A 187 -0.53 -6.99 -5.28
N ARG A 188 -1.22 -8.13 -5.31
CA ARG A 188 -2.69 -8.23 -5.23
C ARG A 188 -3.16 -8.66 -3.85
N SER A 189 -2.23 -8.82 -2.90
CA SER A 189 -2.57 -9.21 -1.55
C SER A 189 -3.35 -8.11 -0.82
N LYS A 190 -4.06 -8.53 0.25
CA LYS A 190 -4.77 -7.59 1.11
C LYS A 190 -3.79 -6.86 2.02
N SER A 191 -4.08 -5.60 2.25
CA SER A 191 -3.26 -4.73 3.07
C SER A 191 -3.69 -4.72 4.54
N VAL A 192 -2.75 -4.49 5.43
CA VAL A 192 -2.98 -4.27 6.86
C VAL A 192 -3.42 -2.82 7.14
N ILE A 193 -2.85 -1.86 6.41
CA ILE A 193 -3.28 -0.46 6.42
C ILE A 193 -4.19 -0.16 5.22
N THR A 194 -4.86 0.99 5.20
CA THR A 194 -5.70 1.39 4.05
C THR A 194 -5.18 2.66 3.39
N TYR A 195 -5.24 2.73 2.07
CA TYR A 195 -4.95 3.94 1.28
C TYR A 195 -6.22 4.48 0.65
N TYR A 196 -6.70 5.67 1.06
CA TYR A 196 -8.06 6.16 0.75
C TYR A 196 -9.19 5.14 1.01
N GLY A 197 -9.07 4.34 2.08
CA GLY A 197 -10.02 3.26 2.40
C GLY A 197 -9.94 2.04 1.49
N ILE A 198 -8.87 1.90 0.70
CA ILE A 198 -8.61 0.75 -0.17
C ILE A 198 -7.72 -0.25 0.59
N GLU A 199 -8.14 -1.52 0.61
CA GLU A 199 -7.53 -2.62 1.37
C GLU A 199 -6.72 -3.60 0.49
N ASN A 200 -6.36 -3.23 -0.73
CA ASN A 200 -5.62 -4.07 -1.67
C ASN A 200 -4.51 -3.23 -2.33
N HIS A 201 -3.27 -3.72 -2.27
CA HIS A 201 -2.08 -3.00 -2.72
C HIS A 201 -2.12 -2.61 -4.20
N SER A 202 -2.64 -3.50 -5.05
CA SER A 202 -2.75 -3.26 -6.49
C SER A 202 -3.66 -2.08 -6.83
N LYS A 203 -4.58 -1.74 -5.92
CA LYS A 203 -5.55 -0.65 -6.07
C LYS A 203 -5.07 0.65 -5.42
N TRP A 204 -3.89 0.66 -4.80
CA TRP A 204 -3.26 1.86 -4.29
C TRP A 204 -2.60 2.63 -5.43
N VAL A 205 -3.30 3.64 -5.94
CA VAL A 205 -2.79 4.47 -7.03
C VAL A 205 -2.11 5.71 -6.45
N PHE A 206 -0.80 5.81 -6.65
CA PHE A 206 0.00 6.98 -6.31
C PHE A 206 0.10 7.88 -7.55
N THR A 207 -0.67 8.96 -7.56
CA THR A 207 -0.76 9.92 -8.67
C THR A 207 -0.70 11.36 -8.15
N PRO A 208 -0.20 12.37 -8.89
CA PRO A 208 -0.30 13.77 -8.47
C PRO A 208 -1.73 14.33 -8.57
N LEU A 209 -2.66 13.59 -9.18
CA LEU A 209 -4.05 14.00 -9.31
C LEU A 209 -4.81 13.85 -7.98
N PHE A 210 -5.88 14.64 -7.83
CA PHE A 210 -6.86 14.52 -6.73
C PHE A 210 -6.28 14.64 -5.31
N ARG A 211 -5.24 15.45 -5.14
CA ARG A 211 -4.55 15.65 -3.84
C ARG A 211 -5.09 16.82 -3.02
N GLY A 212 -5.73 17.79 -3.67
CA GLY A 212 -6.13 19.05 -3.05
C GLY A 212 -4.94 19.95 -2.71
N GLU A 213 -5.24 21.19 -2.30
CA GLU A 213 -4.25 22.05 -1.64
C GLU A 213 -4.36 21.87 -0.11
N GLY A 214 -3.21 21.97 0.57
CA GLY A 214 -3.00 21.74 2.01
C GLY A 214 -4.25 21.69 2.91
N ARG A 215 -4.60 20.47 3.34
CA ARG A 215 -5.46 20.01 4.47
C ARG A 215 -6.22 18.71 4.14
N ASN A 216 -6.34 18.37 2.86
CA ASN A 216 -7.02 17.16 2.36
C ASN A 216 -6.05 16.01 2.02
N ASN A 217 -4.78 16.10 2.39
CA ASN A 217 -3.81 15.04 2.15
C ASN A 217 -4.24 13.75 2.85
N PHE A 218 -4.02 12.63 2.17
CA PHE A 218 -4.15 11.30 2.75
C PHE A 218 -3.42 11.20 4.10
N VAL A 219 -4.11 10.70 5.12
CA VAL A 219 -3.53 10.38 6.43
C VAL A 219 -3.62 8.87 6.64
N PRO A 220 -2.49 8.15 6.81
CA PRO A 220 -2.48 6.72 7.06
C PRO A 220 -3.36 6.36 8.26
N GLY A 221 -4.23 5.34 8.11
CA GLY A 221 -5.03 4.80 9.21
C GLY A 221 -6.29 5.60 9.59
N ARG A 222 -6.59 6.73 8.92
CA ARG A 222 -7.90 7.37 9.03
C ARG A 222 -8.89 6.57 8.17
N GLY A 223 -9.73 5.75 8.80
CA GLY A 223 -10.85 5.09 8.12
C GLY A 223 -11.73 6.13 7.43
N GLY A 224 -12.13 5.87 6.19
CA GLY A 224 -13.06 6.74 5.47
C GLY A 224 -14.32 6.95 6.31
N ARG A 225 -14.82 8.18 6.39
CA ARG A 225 -16.16 8.43 6.96
C ARG A 225 -17.19 7.88 5.98
N GLY A 226 -17.34 6.57 5.96
CA GLY A 226 -18.42 5.90 5.26
C GLY A 226 -19.73 6.34 5.88
N GLY A 227 -20.43 7.25 5.20
CA GLY A 227 -21.81 7.61 5.48
C GLY A 227 -22.74 6.45 5.14
N GLY A 228 -22.61 5.34 5.86
CA GLY A 228 -23.54 4.21 5.76
C GLY A 228 -24.89 4.61 6.36
N ARG A 229 -25.77 5.20 5.55
CA ARG A 229 -27.20 5.18 5.84
C ARG A 229 -27.65 3.72 5.77
N ARG A 230 -27.79 3.08 6.93
CA ARG A 230 -28.49 1.80 7.05
C ARG A 230 -29.92 2.02 6.52
N PRO A 231 -30.43 1.21 5.59
CA PRO A 231 -31.86 1.23 5.30
C PRO A 231 -32.60 0.85 6.59
N ARG A 232 -33.45 1.76 7.05
CA ARG A 232 -34.40 1.51 8.13
C ARG A 232 -35.35 0.44 7.62
N VAL A 233 -35.20 -0.77 8.11
CA VAL A 233 -36.20 -1.82 7.91
C VAL A 233 -37.41 -1.39 8.74
N GLU A 234 -38.44 -0.86 8.08
CA GLU A 234 -39.77 -0.76 8.67
C GLU A 234 -40.32 -2.17 8.83
N GLN A 235 -40.75 -2.50 10.04
CA GLN A 235 -41.69 -3.58 10.34
C GLN A 235 -43.09 -2.98 10.31
#